data_AF-A0A2E2W9P7-F1
#
_entry.id   AF-A0A2E2W9P7-F1
#
_cell.length_a   1.000
_cell.length_b   1.000
_cell.length_c   1.000
_cell.angle_alpha   90.00
_cell.angle_beta   90.00
_cell.angle_gamma   90.00
#
_symmetry.space_group_name_H-M   'P 1'
#
loop_
_entity.id
_entity.type
_entity.pdbx_description
1 polymer ?
#
loop_
_entity_poly.entity_id
_entity_poly.type
_entity_poly.pdbx_seq_one_letter_code
_entity_poly.pdbx_strand_id
1 'polypeptide(L)' 'MQVGDNLHTTNGRGFLFKVILEVVSPKRCIAKILKVSKEDPLPYQLHLAVAPTKLNDR' A
#
# COMPACT_ATOMS: atom_id res chain seq x y z
N MET A 1 -0.32 -4.32 -15.34
CA MET A 1 0.07 -5.21 -14.24
C MET A 1 -0.49 -6.59 -14.56
N GLN A 2 0.38 -7.59 -14.63
CA GLN A 2 0.07 -8.94 -15.09
C GLN A 2 0.71 -9.99 -14.16
N VAL A 3 0.30 -11.24 -14.33
CA VAL A 3 0.93 -12.37 -13.62
C VAL A 3 2.44 -12.39 -13.91
N GLY A 4 3.25 -12.56 -12.86
CA GLY A 4 4.72 -12.51 -12.92
C GLY A 4 5.33 -11.15 -12.56
N ASP A 5 4.54 -10.08 -12.48
CA ASP A 5 5.06 -8.77 -12.11
C ASP A 5 5.50 -8.73 -10.64
N ASN A 6 6.62 -8.05 -10.38
CA ASN A 6 7.09 -7.76 -9.03
C ASN A 6 6.49 -6.45 -8.51
N LEU A 7 6.05 -6.45 -7.25
CA LEU A 7 5.46 -5.30 -6.58
C LEU A 7 6.06 -5.07 -5.20
N HIS A 8 6.05 -3.81 -4.82
CA HIS A 8 6.32 -3.36 -3.46
C HIS A 8 4.99 -2.91 -2.85
N THR A 9 4.59 -3.51 -1.73
CA THR A 9 3.32 -3.21 -1.07
C THR A 9 3.46 -3.19 0.45
N THR A 10 2.47 -2.68 1.17
CA THR A 10 2.45 -2.58 2.62
C THR A 10 1.08 -2.95 3.19
N ASN A 11 1.04 -3.39 4.46
CA ASN A 11 -0.19 -3.60 5.21
C ASN A 11 -0.63 -2.36 6.03
N GLY A 12 0.09 -1.24 5.91
CA GLY A 12 -0.17 -0.01 6.67
C GLY A 12 0.21 -0.08 8.16
N ARG A 13 0.84 -1.16 8.62
CA ARG A 13 1.26 -1.39 10.01
C ARG A 13 2.78 -1.49 10.17
N GLY A 14 3.52 -0.81 9.28
CA GLY A 14 4.99 -0.79 9.29
C GLY A 14 5.66 -2.00 8.63
N PHE A 15 4.91 -2.86 7.93
CA PHE A 15 5.52 -3.94 7.13
C PHE A 15 5.48 -3.62 5.65
N LEU A 16 6.61 -3.84 4.99
CA LEU A 16 6.78 -3.77 3.55
C LEU A 16 7.00 -5.18 2.98
N PHE A 17 6.40 -5.44 1.82
CA PHE A 17 6.44 -6.73 1.15
C PHE A 17 6.93 -6.55 -0.27
N LYS A 18 7.92 -7.35 -0.68
CA LYS A 18 8.18 -7.61 -2.10
C LYS A 18 7.40 -8.84 -2.48
N VAL A 19 6.54 -8.73 -3.48
CA VAL A 19 5.65 -9.80 -3.90
C VAL A 19 5.72 -10.00 -5.41
N ILE A 20 5.40 -11.20 -5.87
CA ILE A 20 5.16 -11.51 -7.28
C ILE A 20 3.69 -11.86 -7.48
N LEU A 21 3.06 -11.32 -8.52
CA LEU A 21 1.66 -11.62 -8.82
C LEU A 21 1.52 -13.03 -9.40
N GLU A 22 0.63 -13.82 -8.81
CA GLU A 22 0.28 -15.16 -9.29
C GLU A 22 -1.05 -15.15 -10.04
N VAL A 23 -2.01 -14.35 -9.58
CA VAL A 23 -3.34 -14.22 -10.21
C VAL A 23 -3.72 -12.75 -10.28
N VAL A 24 -4.19 -12.30 -11.44
CA VAL A 24 -4.71 -10.96 -11.65
C VAL A 24 -6.11 -11.06 -12.26
N SER A 25 -7.09 -10.46 -11.60
CA SER A 25 -8.46 -10.30 -12.09
C SER A 25 -8.91 -8.85 -11.89
N PRO A 26 -9.97 -8.38 -12.59
CA PRO A 26 -10.40 -6.98 -12.53
C PRO A 26 -10.74 -6.46 -11.12
N LYS A 27 -11.15 -7.34 -10.19
CA LYS A 27 -11.57 -6.96 -8.83
C LYS A 27 -10.62 -7.46 -7.73
N ARG A 28 -9.66 -8.32 -8.06
CA ARG A 28 -8.80 -8.96 -7.07
C ARG A 28 -7.51 -9.48 -7.71
N CYS A 29 -6.42 -9.43 -6.96
CA CYS A 29 -5.21 -10.16 -7.28
C CYS A 29 -4.78 -11.04 -6.09
N ILE A 30 -3.96 -12.05 -6.41
CA ILE A 30 -3.27 -12.90 -5.44
C ILE A 30 -1.77 -12.80 -5.76
N ALA A 31 -0.97 -12.59 -4.72
CA ALA A 31 0.46 -12.41 -4.84
C ALA A 31 1.19 -13.28 -3.81
N LYS A 32 2.35 -13.78 -4.19
CA LYS A 32 3.24 -14.51 -3.31
C LYS A 32 4.31 -13.59 -2.74
N ILE A 33 4.48 -13.63 -1.42
CA ILE A 33 5.50 -12.84 -0.72
C ILE A 33 6.87 -13.46 -0.99
N LEU A 34 7.79 -12.64 -1.52
CA LEU A 34 9.19 -12.98 -1.75
C LEU A 34 10.09 -12.46 -0.62
N LYS A 35 9.78 -11.28 -0.07
CA LYS A 35 10.53 -10.68 1.04
C LYS A 35 9.60 -9.86 1.95
N VAL A 36 9.86 -9.92 3.25
CA VAL A 36 9.23 -9.07 4.27
C VAL A 36 10.30 -8.16 4.86
N SER A 37 9.96 -6.89 5.06
CA SER A 37 10.78 -5.92 5.79
C SER A 37 9.89 -5.17 6.77
N LYS A 38 10.41 -4.86 7.95
CA LYS A 38 9.76 -3.97 8.91
C LYS A 38 10.43 -2.61 8.82
N GLU A 39 9.63 -1.55 8.68
CA GLU A 39 10.10 -0.19 8.84
C GLU A 39 9.67 0.32 10.20
N ASP A 40 10.64 0.86 10.94
CA ASP A 40 10.38 1.53 12.20
C ASP A 40 9.69 2.88 11.93
N PRO A 41 8.75 3.28 12.80
CA PRO A 41 8.13 4.59 12.69
C PRO A 41 9.19 5.69 12.81
N LEU A 42 8.92 6.83 12.18
CA LEU A 42 9.74 8.02 12.35
C LEU A 42 9.84 8.39 13.84
N PRO A 43 10.96 9.00 14.29
CA PRO A 43 11.17 9.33 15.70
C PRO A 43 10.33 10.53 16.19
N TYR A 44 9.25 10.86 15.47
CA TYR A 44 8.33 11.95 15.77
C TYR A 44 6.93 11.64 15.22
N GLN A 45 5.93 12.28 15.80
CA GLN A 45 4.54 12.23 15.33
C GLN A 45 4.14 13.58 14.76
N LEU A 46 3.53 13.57 13.57
CA LEU A 46 2.98 14.76 12.92
C LEU A 46 1.45 14.70 12.96
N HIS A 47 0.83 15.62 13.67
CA HIS A 47 -0.63 15.75 13.71
C HIS A 47 -1.06 16.85 12.74
N LEU A 48 -1.75 16.46 11.66
CA LEU A 48 -2.30 17.39 10.68
C LEU A 48 -3.82 17.47 10.84
N ALA A 49 -4.35 18.66 11.13
CA ALA A 49 -5.78 18.93 11.12
C ALA A 49 -6.19 19.50 9.76
N VAL A 50 -7.16 18.86 9.10
CA VAL A 50 -7.67 19.29 7.79
C VAL A 50 -9.14 19.67 7.93
N ALA A 51 -9.48 20.94 7.65
CA ALA A 51 -10.87 21.37 7.60
C ALA A 51 -11.56 20.80 6.35
N PRO A 52 -12.83 20.35 6.44
CA PRO A 52 -13.58 19.92 5.26
C PRO A 52 -13.78 21.11 4.33
N THR A 53 -13.17 21.07 3.15
CA THR A 53 -13.39 22.08 2.12
C THR A 53 -14.69 21.78 1.38
N LYS A 54 -15.62 22.74 1.31
CA LYS A 54 -16.76 22.63 0.38
C LYS A 54 -16.21 22.68 -1.05
N LEU A 55 -16.35 21.60 -1.81
CA LEU A 55 -16.28 21.63 -3.27
C LEU A 55 -17.71 21.93 -3.76
N ASN A 56 -18.03 23.20 -4.00
CA ASN A 56 -19.30 23.59 -4.60
C ASN A 56 -19.20 23.45 -6.12
N ASP A 57 -19.26 22.21 -6.60
CA ASP A 57 -19.62 21.93 -7.99
C ASP A 57 -21.15 21.93 -8.05
N ARG A 58 -21.72 22.89 -8.79
CA ARG A 58 -23.17 23.00 -9.05
C ARG A 58 -23.52 22.32 -10.36
#